data_AF-A0A0F9AR59-F1
#
_entry.id   AF-A0A0F9AR59-F1
#
_cell.length_a   1.000
_cell.length_b   1.000
_cell.length_c   1.000
_cell.angle_alpha   90.00
_cell.angle_beta   90.00
_cell.angle_gamma   90.00
#
_symmetry.space_group_name_H-M   'P 1'
#
loop_
_entity.id
_entity.type
_entity.pdbx_description
1 polymer ?
#
loop_
_entity_poly.entity_id
_entity_poly.type
_entity_poly.pdbx_seq_one_letter_code
_entity_poly.pdbx_strand_id
1 'polypeptide(L)'
;AYASGPVSFMDMWDSMCATIMSAGSRRGAMMGTLRCDHPDIVEFIEAKHKRGRLTNFNVSILVTDAFMQAVKSNEWWDLVFGIPLADGSHVDTSDPSEGVEQYTYKRMRARELWDMIMDSTYKYSEPGVIFIDRINETNNLKYCEDISCTNPCGEQPLPPNGTCNLGAVNLARMVLRPFQDDAAFQYALLANTAKVGVRFLDNVIDQTNYPLGAQQIEETNKRRLGLGITGLADALAQLKIRYGTEQAVHMTELIMATLATAAYEESIYLAEHRHPFKLYNRGDFLECMSLNVLDEHMQLRLNDYGIRNGTLLTIAPTGTTSIYYGNVSSGLEPVFDHKVNRQVLQADGSTKRYVAYGYGYNLYHQIKNAELGSIELPGYMVTSNQITVKQHVLMQAAAQKWIDTSVSKTINCPENISREDLATAYTHAYSEGCMGCTTYRPSDVRGAVMTPASEKSTSEEPPSPEGRELFIPTRPSVMEGCTY
;
A
#
# COMPACT_ATOMS: atom_id res chain seq x y z
N ALA A 1 -14.81 -13.17 -33.32
CA ALA A 1 -14.42 -14.06 -32.20
C ALA A 1 -14.75 -13.33 -30.91
N TYR A 2 -15.39 -14.00 -29.95
CA TYR A 2 -15.70 -13.42 -28.63
C TYR A 2 -14.48 -13.60 -27.71
N ALA A 3 -13.98 -12.52 -27.12
CA ALA A 3 -12.93 -12.60 -26.10
C ALA A 3 -13.54 -12.96 -24.74
N SER A 4 -12.81 -13.71 -23.90
CA SER A 4 -13.30 -14.17 -22.60
C SER A 4 -13.26 -13.10 -21.48
N GLY A 5 -12.76 -11.89 -21.76
CA GLY A 5 -12.62 -10.81 -20.78
C GLY A 5 -11.43 -10.98 -19.82
N PRO A 6 -10.99 -9.91 -19.14
CA PRO A 6 -9.79 -9.92 -18.31
C PRO A 6 -9.94 -10.78 -17.05
N VAL A 7 -11.14 -10.85 -16.46
CA VAL A 7 -11.39 -11.61 -15.22
C VAL A 7 -11.15 -13.11 -15.44
N SER A 8 -11.49 -13.65 -16.61
CA SER A 8 -11.21 -15.05 -16.94
C SER A 8 -9.71 -15.36 -17.03
N PHE A 9 -8.91 -14.44 -17.58
CA PHE A 9 -7.46 -14.60 -17.62
C PHE A 9 -6.83 -14.45 -16.22
N MET A 10 -7.43 -13.63 -15.33
CA MET A 10 -6.99 -13.55 -13.93
C MET A 10 -7.05 -14.89 -13.21
N ASP A 11 -8.03 -15.76 -13.50
CA ASP A 11 -8.08 -17.11 -12.93
C ASP A 11 -6.87 -17.98 -13.35
N MET A 12 -6.36 -17.78 -14.58
CA MET A 12 -5.15 -18.44 -15.05
C MET A 12 -3.91 -17.93 -14.29
N TRP A 13 -3.79 -16.61 -14.09
CA TRP A 13 -2.68 -16.04 -13.32
C TRP A 13 -2.73 -16.44 -11.84
N ASP A 14 -3.92 -16.51 -11.24
CA ASP A 14 -4.11 -16.98 -9.85
C ASP A 14 -3.60 -18.42 -9.69
N SER A 15 -3.95 -19.29 -10.65
CA SER A 15 -3.50 -20.69 -10.68
C SER A 15 -1.98 -20.81 -10.88
N MET A 16 -1.40 -19.99 -11.75
CA MET A 16 0.05 -19.92 -11.95
C MET A 16 0.77 -19.48 -10.66
N CYS A 17 0.29 -18.43 -10.01
CA CYS A 17 0.85 -17.90 -8.78
C CYS A 17 0.76 -18.90 -7.62
N ALA A 18 -0.33 -19.66 -7.52
CA ALA A 18 -0.47 -20.73 -6.54
C ALA A 18 0.55 -21.87 -6.77
N THR A 19 0.96 -22.09 -8.03
CA THR A 19 1.88 -23.17 -8.40
C THR A 19 3.35 -22.77 -8.16
N ILE A 20 3.72 -21.52 -8.46
CA ILE A 20 5.08 -21.02 -8.33
C ILE A 20 5.27 -20.47 -6.91
N MET A 21 5.58 -21.35 -5.96
CA MET A 21 5.98 -20.93 -4.62
C MET A 21 7.46 -20.51 -4.62
N SER A 22 7.76 -19.29 -4.15
CA SER A 22 9.14 -18.88 -3.90
C SER A 22 9.78 -19.85 -2.92
N ALA A 23 11.01 -20.30 -3.22
CA ALA A 23 11.76 -21.29 -2.46
C ALA A 23 11.60 -21.07 -0.94
N GLY A 24 10.79 -21.93 -0.30
CA GLY A 24 10.86 -22.17 1.13
C GLY A 24 9.80 -21.56 2.07
N SER A 25 8.74 -20.84 1.64
CA SER A 25 7.52 -20.60 2.47
C SER A 25 6.59 -19.45 2.01
N ARG A 26 7.04 -18.53 1.15
CA ARG A 26 6.22 -17.36 0.78
C ARG A 26 5.30 -17.67 -0.39
N ARG A 27 3.99 -17.51 -0.16
CA ARG A 27 2.97 -17.49 -1.21
C ARG A 27 3.18 -16.27 -2.10
N GLY A 28 2.97 -16.43 -3.41
CA GLY A 28 2.97 -15.30 -4.31
C GLY A 28 1.77 -14.38 -4.02
N ALA A 29 1.94 -13.10 -4.31
CA ALA A 29 0.90 -12.08 -4.15
C ALA A 29 0.93 -11.17 -5.38
N MET A 30 -0.26 -10.82 -5.89
CA MET A 30 -0.45 -10.03 -7.09
C MET A 30 -1.43 -8.89 -6.82
N MET A 31 -1.30 -7.81 -7.59
CA MET A 31 -2.30 -6.74 -7.68
C MET A 31 -2.98 -6.84 -9.05
N GLY A 32 -4.31 -6.84 -9.05
CA GLY A 32 -5.11 -6.68 -10.24
C GLY A 32 -5.79 -5.32 -10.21
N THR A 33 -5.63 -4.53 -11.26
CA THR A 33 -6.31 -3.24 -11.41
C THR A 33 -7.16 -3.22 -12.68
N LEU A 34 -8.27 -2.51 -12.62
CA LEU A 34 -9.11 -2.23 -13.80
C LEU A 34 -9.65 -0.81 -13.72
N ARG A 35 -9.64 -0.09 -14.84
CA ARG A 35 -10.13 1.29 -14.92
C ARG A 35 -11.64 1.33 -14.82
N CYS A 36 -12.17 2.36 -14.16
CA CYS A 36 -13.59 2.49 -13.84
C CYS A 36 -14.52 2.59 -15.06
N ASP A 37 -13.98 2.76 -16.27
CA ASP A 37 -14.73 2.78 -17.53
C ASP A 37 -14.48 1.55 -18.41
N HIS A 38 -13.83 0.50 -17.91
CA HIS A 38 -13.72 -0.75 -18.66
C HIS A 38 -15.08 -1.46 -18.76
N PRO A 39 -15.47 -2.07 -19.90
CA PRO A 39 -16.77 -2.77 -20.04
C PRO A 39 -17.01 -3.87 -19.02
N ASP A 40 -15.94 -4.60 -18.66
CA ASP A 40 -15.99 -5.69 -17.68
C ASP A 40 -15.85 -5.23 -16.21
N ILE A 41 -16.00 -3.92 -15.93
CA ILE A 41 -15.83 -3.38 -14.56
C ILE A 41 -16.80 -3.99 -13.55
N VAL A 42 -18.03 -4.31 -13.97
CA VAL A 42 -19.03 -4.93 -13.10
C VAL A 42 -18.59 -6.34 -12.71
N GLU A 43 -18.12 -7.15 -13.67
CA GLU A 43 -17.60 -8.50 -13.38
C GLU A 43 -16.35 -8.42 -12.49
N PHE A 44 -15.50 -7.42 -12.70
CA PHE A 44 -14.30 -7.21 -11.90
C PHE A 44 -14.61 -6.83 -10.44
N ILE A 45 -15.64 -5.99 -10.20
CA ILE A 45 -16.12 -5.66 -8.85
C ILE A 45 -16.55 -6.93 -8.11
N GLU A 46 -17.24 -7.83 -8.81
CA GLU A 46 -17.79 -9.08 -8.24
C GLU A 46 -16.78 -10.24 -8.20
N ALA A 47 -15.59 -10.06 -8.78
CA ALA A 47 -14.66 -11.14 -9.07
C ALA A 47 -14.27 -11.98 -7.84
N LYS A 48 -14.25 -11.37 -6.66
CA LYS A 48 -13.88 -12.01 -5.38
C LYS A 48 -15.07 -12.34 -4.46
N HIS A 49 -16.30 -12.19 -4.91
CA HIS A 49 -17.48 -12.53 -4.10
C HIS A 49 -17.58 -14.04 -3.84
N LYS A 50 -17.02 -14.85 -4.74
CA LYS A 50 -16.89 -16.30 -4.58
C LYS A 50 -15.68 -16.64 -3.70
N ARG A 51 -15.95 -17.19 -2.51
CA ARG A 51 -14.91 -17.70 -1.60
C ARG A 51 -13.95 -18.63 -2.33
N GLY A 52 -12.65 -18.39 -2.17
CA GLY A 52 -11.59 -19.23 -2.74
C GLY A 52 -11.18 -18.91 -4.18
N ARG A 53 -11.84 -17.96 -4.85
CA ARG A 53 -11.40 -17.46 -6.17
C ARG A 53 -10.45 -16.26 -6.01
N LEU A 54 -9.44 -16.15 -6.88
CA LEU A 54 -8.48 -15.03 -6.90
C LEU A 54 -7.81 -14.77 -5.54
N THR A 55 -7.45 -15.84 -4.83
CA THR A 55 -6.91 -15.73 -3.46
C THR A 55 -5.50 -15.16 -3.39
N ASN A 56 -4.76 -15.16 -4.50
CA ASN A 56 -3.43 -14.56 -4.60
C ASN A 56 -3.46 -13.11 -5.12
N PHE A 57 -4.63 -12.58 -5.48
CA PHE A 57 -4.80 -11.19 -5.91
C PHE A 57 -5.35 -10.33 -4.78
N ASN A 58 -4.79 -9.14 -4.61
CA ASN A 58 -5.57 -7.98 -4.20
C ASN A 58 -6.15 -7.34 -5.46
N VAL A 59 -7.38 -6.85 -5.41
CA VAL A 59 -8.03 -6.18 -6.54
C VAL A 59 -8.38 -4.74 -6.19
N SER A 60 -8.15 -3.81 -7.11
CA SER A 60 -8.47 -2.40 -6.93
C SER A 60 -8.97 -1.75 -8.22
N ILE A 61 -9.86 -0.78 -8.10
CA ILE A 61 -10.38 -0.03 -9.25
C ILE A 61 -9.56 1.25 -9.41
N LEU A 62 -9.12 1.50 -10.64
CA LEU A 62 -8.50 2.77 -11.02
C LEU A 62 -9.62 3.77 -11.29
N VAL A 63 -9.84 4.65 -10.32
CA VAL A 63 -10.84 5.71 -10.34
C VAL A 63 -10.19 6.99 -10.85
N THR A 64 -10.81 7.59 -11.86
CA THR A 64 -10.42 8.90 -12.41
C THR A 64 -11.11 10.04 -11.69
N ASP A 65 -10.54 11.23 -11.76
CA ASP A 65 -11.12 12.46 -11.23
C ASP A 65 -12.43 12.77 -11.97
N ALA A 66 -12.48 12.52 -13.28
CA ALA A 66 -13.68 12.64 -14.10
C ALA A 66 -14.83 11.74 -13.59
N PHE A 67 -14.53 10.48 -13.22
CA PHE A 67 -15.53 9.60 -12.63
C PHE A 67 -16.03 10.14 -11.29
N MET A 68 -15.14 10.63 -10.42
CA MET A 68 -15.54 11.21 -9.13
C MET A 68 -16.43 12.44 -9.30
N GLN A 69 -16.18 13.29 -10.30
CA GLN A 69 -17.08 14.40 -10.63
C GLN A 69 -18.43 13.89 -11.15
N ALA A 70 -18.43 12.89 -12.03
CA ALA A 70 -19.67 12.28 -12.55
C ALA A 70 -20.51 11.65 -11.42
N VAL A 71 -19.88 11.00 -10.44
CA VAL A 71 -20.56 10.48 -9.23
C VAL A 71 -21.20 11.61 -8.44
N LYS A 72 -20.46 12.71 -8.20
CA LYS A 72 -20.97 13.88 -7.47
C LYS A 72 -22.17 14.51 -8.19
N SER A 73 -22.07 14.70 -9.50
CA SER A 73 -23.10 15.32 -10.35
C SER A 73 -24.22 14.36 -10.77
N ASN A 74 -24.13 13.07 -10.44
CA ASN A 74 -25.05 12.02 -10.89
C ASN A 74 -25.16 11.91 -12.42
N GLU A 75 -24.03 12.06 -13.10
CA GLU A 75 -23.94 12.00 -14.56
C GLU A 75 -23.95 10.56 -15.08
N TRP A 76 -24.11 10.43 -16.39
CA TRP A 76 -23.89 9.16 -17.08
C TRP A 76 -22.39 8.87 -17.17
N TRP A 77 -22.05 7.59 -17.14
CA TRP A 77 -20.70 7.08 -17.28
C TRP A 77 -20.67 6.04 -18.39
N ASP A 78 -19.78 6.24 -19.35
CA ASP A 78 -19.61 5.37 -20.51
C ASP A 78 -18.57 4.31 -20.19
N LEU A 79 -18.91 3.04 -20.46
CA LEU A 79 -17.97 1.94 -20.40
C LEU A 79 -17.41 1.72 -21.80
N VAL A 80 -16.12 1.96 -21.98
CA VAL A 80 -15.47 2.12 -23.28
C VAL A 80 -14.30 1.16 -23.47
N PHE A 81 -14.10 0.72 -24.71
CA PHE A 81 -12.94 -0.07 -25.09
C PHE A 81 -12.50 0.23 -26.52
N GLY A 82 -11.20 0.11 -26.79
CA GLY A 82 -10.61 0.46 -28.10
C GLY A 82 -10.85 -0.54 -29.23
N ILE A 83 -11.70 -1.54 -29.01
CA ILE A 83 -12.07 -2.55 -30.02
C ILE A 83 -13.59 -2.55 -30.12
N PRO A 84 -14.18 -2.54 -31.33
CA PRO A 84 -15.63 -2.57 -31.46
C PRO A 84 -16.20 -3.95 -31.12
N LEU A 85 -17.43 -3.98 -30.64
CA LEU A 85 -18.19 -5.23 -30.52
C LEU A 85 -18.36 -5.87 -31.90
N ALA A 86 -18.08 -7.18 -31.98
CA ALA A 86 -18.08 -7.92 -33.24
C ALA A 86 -19.45 -7.96 -33.95
N ASP A 87 -20.55 -7.77 -33.20
CA ASP A 87 -21.91 -7.69 -33.71
C ASP A 87 -22.35 -6.24 -34.04
N GLY A 88 -21.47 -5.26 -33.84
CA GLY A 88 -21.75 -3.84 -34.08
C GLY A 88 -22.68 -3.20 -33.05
N SER A 89 -22.98 -3.85 -31.92
CA SER A 89 -23.97 -3.38 -30.94
C SER A 89 -23.46 -2.33 -29.94
N HIS A 90 -22.30 -1.72 -30.18
CA HIS A 90 -21.80 -0.63 -29.33
C HIS A 90 -22.77 0.57 -29.38
N VAL A 91 -22.96 1.21 -28.24
CA VAL A 91 -23.91 2.31 -28.02
C VAL A 91 -23.50 3.56 -28.78
N ASP A 92 -22.20 3.81 -28.84
CA ASP A 92 -21.62 5.02 -29.44
C ASP A 92 -20.19 4.76 -29.88
N THR A 93 -19.67 5.62 -30.75
CA THR A 93 -18.25 5.72 -31.06
C THR A 93 -17.80 7.11 -30.64
N SER A 94 -16.90 7.17 -29.67
CA SER A 94 -16.35 8.45 -29.20
C SER A 94 -15.17 8.88 -30.07
N ASP A 95 -15.24 10.12 -30.55
CA ASP A 95 -14.18 10.81 -31.30
C ASP A 95 -13.02 11.12 -30.33
N PRO A 96 -11.75 10.81 -30.65
CA PRO A 96 -10.76 10.58 -29.64
C PRO A 96 -10.07 11.87 -29.22
N SER A 97 -10.25 12.28 -27.95
CA SER A 97 -9.39 13.32 -27.35
C SER A 97 -7.92 12.89 -27.21
N GLU A 98 -7.64 11.58 -27.32
CA GLU A 98 -6.30 10.98 -27.15
C GLU A 98 -5.81 10.18 -28.38
N GLY A 99 -6.46 10.33 -29.54
CA GLY A 99 -6.02 9.67 -30.79
C GLY A 99 -6.27 8.16 -30.90
N VAL A 100 -6.91 7.53 -29.91
CA VAL A 100 -7.34 6.12 -29.96
C VAL A 100 -8.86 6.06 -30.03
N GLU A 101 -9.41 5.48 -31.10
CA GLU A 101 -10.86 5.27 -31.26
C GLU A 101 -11.40 4.41 -30.10
N GLN A 102 -12.49 4.87 -29.48
CA GLN A 102 -13.09 4.25 -28.29
C GLN A 102 -14.57 3.97 -28.58
N TYR A 103 -15.00 2.74 -28.34
CA TYR A 103 -16.37 2.29 -28.53
C TYR A 103 -17.07 2.16 -27.18
N THR A 104 -18.23 2.79 -27.04
CA THR A 104 -19.05 2.70 -25.82
C THR A 104 -19.82 1.39 -25.84
N TYR A 105 -19.46 0.43 -24.99
CA TYR A 105 -20.16 -0.85 -24.88
C TYR A 105 -21.46 -0.71 -24.10
N LYS A 106 -21.48 0.15 -23.07
CA LYS A 106 -22.64 0.36 -22.20
C LYS A 106 -22.56 1.74 -21.55
N ARG A 107 -23.71 2.34 -21.25
CA ARG A 107 -23.83 3.52 -20.38
C ARG A 107 -24.55 3.16 -19.09
N MET A 108 -24.10 3.72 -17.97
CA MET A 108 -24.77 3.57 -16.68
C MET A 108 -24.63 4.84 -15.84
N ARG A 109 -25.39 4.98 -14.75
CA ARG A 109 -25.21 6.13 -13.86
C ARG A 109 -23.90 5.98 -13.09
N ALA A 110 -23.10 7.05 -13.02
CA ALA A 110 -21.83 7.02 -12.29
C ALA A 110 -22.04 6.63 -10.82
N ARG A 111 -23.12 7.13 -10.18
CA ARG A 111 -23.50 6.74 -8.81
C ARG A 111 -23.86 5.27 -8.67
N GLU A 112 -24.52 4.68 -9.67
CA GLU A 112 -24.86 3.26 -9.64
C GLU A 112 -23.60 2.40 -9.63
N LEU A 113 -22.62 2.73 -10.48
CA LEU A 113 -21.32 2.04 -10.48
C LEU A 113 -20.57 2.26 -9.17
N TRP A 114 -20.51 3.49 -8.66
CA TRP A 114 -19.89 3.79 -7.37
C TRP A 114 -20.55 3.01 -6.23
N ASP A 115 -21.87 2.90 -6.25
CA ASP A 115 -22.60 2.17 -5.23
C ASP A 115 -22.32 0.67 -5.26
N MET A 116 -22.14 0.07 -6.45
CA MET A 116 -21.68 -1.32 -6.57
C MET A 116 -20.29 -1.53 -5.95
N ILE A 117 -19.36 -0.59 -6.19
CA ILE A 117 -18.02 -0.64 -5.61
C ILE A 117 -18.11 -0.62 -4.08
N MET A 118 -18.83 0.37 -3.53
CA MET A 118 -18.98 0.53 -2.08
C MET A 118 -19.71 -0.65 -1.42
N ASP A 119 -20.74 -1.20 -2.07
CA ASP A 119 -21.47 -2.37 -1.58
C ASP A 119 -20.59 -3.63 -1.56
N SER A 120 -19.77 -3.81 -2.59
CA SER A 120 -18.79 -4.90 -2.65
C SER A 120 -17.78 -4.74 -1.53
N THR A 121 -17.18 -3.56 -1.37
CA THR A 121 -16.21 -3.29 -0.31
C THR A 121 -16.83 -3.45 1.08
N TYR A 122 -18.08 -3.03 1.30
CA TYR A 122 -18.75 -3.19 2.59
C TYR A 122 -18.93 -4.66 2.98
N LYS A 123 -19.26 -5.53 2.02
CA LYS A 123 -19.53 -6.96 2.23
C LYS A 123 -18.25 -7.80 2.25
N TYR A 124 -17.32 -7.51 1.35
CA TYR A 124 -16.15 -8.35 1.04
C TYR A 124 -14.80 -7.68 1.34
N SER A 125 -14.79 -6.39 1.72
CA SER A 125 -13.60 -5.54 1.91
C SER A 125 -12.71 -5.41 0.67
N GLU A 126 -13.27 -5.67 -0.52
CA GLU A 126 -12.65 -5.53 -1.84
C GLU A 126 -13.75 -5.17 -2.88
N PRO A 127 -13.42 -4.48 -3.97
CA PRO A 127 -12.09 -4.00 -4.35
C PRO A 127 -11.62 -2.76 -3.57
N GLY A 128 -10.31 -2.54 -3.52
CA GLY A 128 -9.74 -1.24 -3.13
C GLY A 128 -10.01 -0.17 -4.19
N VAL A 129 -9.71 1.08 -3.86
CA VAL A 129 -9.76 2.20 -4.83
C VAL A 129 -8.40 2.84 -4.94
N ILE A 130 -7.98 3.09 -6.17
CA ILE A 130 -6.76 3.81 -6.53
C ILE A 130 -7.18 5.03 -7.35
N PHE A 131 -6.79 6.23 -6.90
CA PHE A 131 -7.08 7.48 -7.60
C PHE A 131 -5.96 7.71 -8.64
N ILE A 132 -6.17 7.16 -9.83
CA ILE A 132 -5.09 6.97 -10.81
C ILE A 132 -4.60 8.28 -11.43
N ASP A 133 -5.51 9.25 -11.62
CA ASP A 133 -5.15 10.57 -12.14
C ASP A 133 -4.25 11.29 -11.15
N ARG A 134 -4.54 11.20 -9.85
CA ARG A 134 -3.70 11.76 -8.79
C ARG A 134 -2.31 11.12 -8.74
N ILE A 135 -2.24 9.79 -8.89
CA ILE A 135 -0.95 9.08 -8.97
C ILE A 135 -0.11 9.62 -10.13
N ASN A 136 -0.69 9.74 -11.33
CA ASN A 136 0.06 10.21 -12.50
C ASN A 136 0.36 11.72 -12.44
N GLU A 137 -0.52 12.54 -11.89
CA GLU A 137 -0.32 13.98 -11.72
C GLU A 137 0.86 14.29 -10.79
N THR A 138 0.96 13.54 -9.69
CA THR A 138 1.95 13.73 -8.62
C THR A 138 3.22 12.89 -8.77
N ASN A 139 3.31 12.11 -9.84
CA ASN A 139 4.48 11.30 -10.16
C ASN A 139 5.62 12.19 -10.66
N ASN A 140 6.74 12.21 -9.93
CA ASN A 140 7.96 12.95 -10.31
C ASN A 140 8.48 12.59 -11.71
N LEU A 141 8.13 11.41 -12.22
CA LEU A 141 8.62 10.86 -13.49
C LEU A 141 7.56 10.86 -14.60
N LYS A 142 6.42 11.53 -14.43
CA LYS A 142 5.30 11.56 -15.41
C LYS A 142 5.70 12.03 -16.83
N TYR A 143 6.82 12.73 -16.98
CA TYR A 143 7.37 13.12 -18.28
C TYR A 143 7.96 11.95 -19.09
N CYS A 144 8.23 10.81 -18.46
CA CYS A 144 8.88 9.66 -19.08
C CYS A 144 8.19 8.31 -18.83
N GLU A 145 7.03 8.31 -18.19
CA GLU A 145 6.27 7.09 -17.92
C GLU A 145 4.80 7.39 -17.62
N ASP A 146 4.00 6.32 -17.66
CA ASP A 146 2.61 6.29 -17.26
C ASP A 146 2.38 5.13 -16.28
N ILE A 147 1.53 5.35 -15.29
CA ILE A 147 1.23 4.38 -14.23
C ILE A 147 -0.21 3.89 -14.39
N SER A 148 -0.37 2.58 -14.43
CA SER A 148 -1.67 1.89 -14.54
C SER A 148 -1.87 0.78 -13.50
N CYS A 149 -0.92 0.58 -12.59
CA CYS A 149 -1.01 -0.43 -11.53
C CYS A 149 -0.10 -0.08 -10.35
N THR A 150 -0.33 -0.76 -9.23
CA THR A 150 0.53 -0.72 -8.05
C THR A 150 1.08 -2.12 -7.75
N ASN A 151 2.08 -2.20 -6.88
CA ASN A 151 2.46 -3.46 -6.25
C ASN A 151 1.32 -3.99 -5.33
N PRO A 152 1.39 -5.24 -4.83
CA PRO A 152 0.31 -5.86 -4.06
C PRO A 152 -0.21 -5.06 -2.86
N CYS A 153 0.61 -4.21 -2.24
CA CYS A 153 0.24 -3.45 -1.04
C CYS A 153 -0.14 -1.99 -1.30
N GLY A 154 -0.13 -1.54 -2.57
CA GLY A 154 -0.62 -0.24 -3.02
C GLY A 154 0.34 0.94 -2.82
N GLU A 155 1.48 0.75 -2.16
CA GLU A 155 2.44 1.79 -1.81
C GLU A 155 3.43 2.14 -2.92
N GLN A 156 3.58 1.26 -3.92
CA GLN A 156 4.41 1.46 -5.10
C GLN A 156 3.56 1.46 -6.37
N PRO A 157 3.10 2.63 -6.84
CA PRO A 157 2.64 2.79 -8.21
C PRO A 157 3.84 2.63 -9.15
N LEU A 158 3.78 1.68 -10.08
CA LEU A 158 4.92 1.30 -10.90
C LEU A 158 4.53 1.23 -12.38
N PRO A 159 5.43 1.69 -13.29
CA PRO A 159 5.24 1.49 -14.72
C PRO A 159 5.46 0.00 -15.05
N PRO A 160 5.15 -0.44 -16.29
CA PRO A 160 5.49 -1.79 -16.74
C PRO A 160 6.97 -2.13 -16.50
N ASN A 161 7.24 -3.28 -15.89
CA ASN A 161 8.57 -3.72 -15.46
C ASN A 161 9.24 -2.83 -14.38
N GLY A 162 8.52 -1.88 -13.79
CA GLY A 162 9.02 -1.10 -12.66
C GLY A 162 9.30 -2.00 -11.46
N THR A 163 10.38 -1.69 -10.76
CA THR A 163 10.71 -2.29 -9.47
C THR A 163 10.95 -1.20 -8.44
N CYS A 164 11.09 -1.60 -7.18
CA CYS A 164 11.49 -0.69 -6.11
C CYS A 164 12.06 -1.52 -4.95
N ASN A 165 13.17 -1.06 -4.39
CA ASN A 165 13.71 -1.60 -3.15
C ASN A 165 13.27 -0.73 -1.96
N LEU A 166 12.81 -1.39 -0.91
CA LEU A 166 12.15 -0.75 0.22
C LEU A 166 13.01 -0.75 1.48
N GLY A 167 12.93 0.33 2.24
CA GLY A 167 13.51 0.45 3.58
C GLY A 167 12.58 1.22 4.51
N ALA A 168 12.70 1.03 5.82
CA ALA A 168 11.88 1.76 6.79
C ALA A 168 12.69 2.21 8.00
N VAL A 169 12.53 3.47 8.38
CA VAL A 169 13.11 4.05 9.59
C VAL A 169 12.21 3.77 10.79
N ASN A 170 12.76 3.20 11.86
CA ASN A 170 12.01 2.91 13.08
C ASN A 170 11.88 4.14 13.98
N LEU A 171 10.74 4.83 13.87
CA LEU A 171 10.45 6.05 14.62
C LEU A 171 10.32 5.81 16.14
N ALA A 172 9.95 4.61 16.55
CA ALA A 172 9.83 4.26 17.96
C ALA A 172 11.18 4.32 18.71
N ARG A 173 12.30 4.39 17.99
CA ARG A 173 13.66 4.55 18.53
C ARG A 173 14.15 6.00 18.54
N MET A 174 13.31 6.94 18.11
CA MET A 174 13.67 8.34 17.92
C MET A 174 13.05 9.27 18.97
N VAL A 175 12.54 8.73 20.08
CA VAL A 175 11.99 9.52 21.19
C VAL A 175 12.97 9.55 22.35
N LEU A 176 13.35 10.75 22.79
CA LEU A 176 14.09 10.97 24.04
C LEU A 176 13.13 10.93 25.21
N ARG A 177 13.54 10.26 26.30
CA ARG A 177 12.78 10.14 27.55
C ARG A 177 11.31 9.75 27.31
N PRO A 178 11.05 8.62 26.64
CA PRO A 178 9.70 8.22 26.28
C PRO A 178 8.80 8.10 27.52
N PHE A 179 7.54 8.53 27.37
CA PHE A 179 6.50 8.55 28.40
C PHE A 179 6.74 9.49 29.59
N GLN A 180 7.76 10.35 29.53
CA GLN A 180 8.00 11.42 30.49
C GLN A 180 7.36 12.74 30.02
N ASP A 181 7.24 13.72 30.91
CA ASP A 181 6.61 15.01 30.58
C ASP A 181 7.45 15.87 29.64
N ASP A 182 8.76 15.63 29.60
CA ASP A 182 9.72 16.30 28.73
C ASP A 182 10.17 15.41 27.55
N ALA A 183 9.35 14.42 27.18
CA ALA A 183 9.59 13.55 26.02
C ALA A 183 9.68 14.38 24.73
N ALA A 184 10.66 14.08 23.88
CA ALA A 184 10.92 14.85 22.67
C ALA A 184 11.35 13.96 21.49
N PHE A 185 10.92 14.33 20.28
CA PHE A 185 11.31 13.62 19.06
C PHE A 185 12.66 14.10 18.53
N GLN A 186 13.50 13.17 18.09
CA GLN A 186 14.86 13.44 17.63
C GLN A 186 14.91 13.65 16.11
N TYR A 187 14.48 14.82 15.64
CA TYR A 187 14.46 15.16 14.21
C TYR A 187 15.85 15.07 13.54
N ALA A 188 16.91 15.50 14.21
CA ALA A 188 18.28 15.39 13.69
C ALA A 188 18.71 13.92 13.50
N LEU A 189 18.29 13.02 14.39
CA LEU A 189 18.55 11.59 14.26
C LEU A 189 17.76 10.99 13.08
N LEU A 190 16.50 11.40 12.91
CA LEU A 190 15.68 11.01 11.77
C LEU A 190 16.33 11.42 10.45
N ALA A 191 16.71 12.70 10.32
CA ALA A 191 17.35 13.22 9.11
C ALA A 191 18.64 12.44 8.77
N ASN A 192 19.55 12.26 9.74
CA ASN A 192 20.78 11.50 9.52
C ASN A 192 20.51 10.04 9.14
N THR A 193 19.53 9.39 9.78
CA THR A 193 19.14 8.01 9.47
C THR A 193 18.55 7.90 8.07
N ALA A 194 17.75 8.90 7.65
CA ALA A 194 17.16 8.95 6.33
C ALA A 194 18.22 9.05 5.23
N LYS A 195 19.23 9.91 5.40
CA LYS A 195 20.37 10.03 4.48
C LYS A 195 21.10 8.69 4.32
N VAL A 196 21.38 8.01 5.44
CA VAL A 196 21.99 6.66 5.40
C VAL A 196 21.07 5.67 4.68
N GLY A 197 19.75 5.72 4.93
CA GLY A 197 18.75 4.89 4.27
C GLY A 197 18.72 5.07 2.76
N VAL A 198 18.68 6.30 2.26
CA VAL A 198 18.71 6.61 0.82
C VAL A 198 19.98 6.07 0.18
N ARG A 199 21.15 6.32 0.77
CA ARG A 199 22.42 5.78 0.25
C ARG A 199 22.46 4.25 0.26
N PHE A 200 21.95 3.62 1.30
CA PHE A 200 21.87 2.17 1.39
C PHE A 200 20.98 1.61 0.27
N LEU A 201 19.80 2.19 0.07
CA LEU A 201 18.87 1.77 -0.97
C LEU A 201 19.41 2.06 -2.39
N ASP A 202 20.09 3.18 -2.62
CA ASP A 202 20.76 3.46 -3.90
C ASP A 202 21.84 2.41 -4.22
N ASN A 203 22.60 1.93 -3.22
CA ASN A 203 23.57 0.86 -3.42
C ASN A 203 22.89 -0.49 -3.73
N VAL A 204 21.71 -0.77 -3.15
CA VAL A 204 20.97 -2.02 -3.39
C VAL A 204 20.59 -2.15 -4.86
N ILE A 205 20.24 -1.06 -5.54
CA ILE A 205 19.96 -1.05 -6.99
C ILE A 205 21.13 -1.68 -7.77
N ASP A 206 22.35 -1.25 -7.47
CA ASP A 206 23.54 -1.72 -8.18
C ASP A 206 23.93 -3.18 -7.83
N GLN A 207 23.42 -3.72 -6.72
CA GLN A 207 23.68 -5.09 -6.26
C GLN A 207 22.53 -6.06 -6.57
N THR A 208 21.40 -5.57 -7.10
CA THR A 208 20.20 -6.38 -7.29
C THR A 208 20.37 -7.31 -8.49
N ASN A 209 20.08 -8.59 -8.30
CA ASN A 209 19.97 -9.55 -9.39
C ASN A 209 18.54 -9.58 -9.91
N TYR A 210 18.27 -8.83 -10.97
CA TYR A 210 16.93 -8.71 -11.55
C TYR A 210 16.52 -10.00 -12.27
N PRO A 211 15.30 -10.52 -12.05
CA PRO A 211 14.86 -11.74 -12.73
C PRO A 211 14.57 -11.51 -14.22
N LEU A 212 14.27 -10.27 -14.63
CA LEU A 212 14.02 -9.89 -16.02
C LEU A 212 14.94 -8.74 -16.44
N GLY A 213 15.52 -8.82 -17.64
CA GLY A 213 16.35 -7.74 -18.18
C GLY A 213 15.60 -6.42 -18.35
N ALA A 214 14.30 -6.47 -18.69
CA ALA A 214 13.46 -5.27 -18.78
C ALA A 214 13.33 -4.55 -17.42
N GLN A 215 13.25 -5.29 -16.31
CA GLN A 215 13.23 -4.71 -14.97
C GLN A 215 14.56 -4.05 -14.62
N GLN A 216 15.67 -4.70 -14.97
CA GLN A 216 17.00 -4.11 -14.78
C GLN A 216 17.15 -2.79 -15.54
N ILE A 217 16.66 -2.74 -16.78
CA ILE A 217 16.70 -1.53 -17.61
C ILE A 217 15.86 -0.42 -16.98
N GLU A 218 14.61 -0.71 -16.60
CA GLU A 218 13.73 0.28 -15.95
C GLU A 218 14.35 0.83 -14.66
N GLU A 219 14.84 -0.06 -13.80
CA GLU A 219 15.43 0.33 -12.51
C GLU A 219 16.74 1.10 -12.68
N THR A 220 17.62 0.68 -13.59
CA THR A 220 18.88 1.41 -13.84
C THR A 220 18.62 2.79 -14.46
N ASN A 221 17.59 2.91 -15.30
CA ASN A 221 17.24 4.16 -15.97
C ASN A 221 16.66 5.21 -15.00
N LYS A 222 15.86 4.78 -14.01
CA LYS A 222 15.06 5.66 -13.14
C LYS A 222 15.49 5.68 -11.66
N ARG A 223 16.20 4.64 -11.22
CA ARG A 223 16.75 4.45 -9.86
C ARG A 223 15.74 4.72 -8.74
N ARG A 224 14.61 4.03 -8.80
CA ARG A 224 13.51 4.14 -7.85
C ARG A 224 13.88 3.47 -6.54
N LEU A 225 13.62 4.15 -5.44
CA LEU A 225 13.67 3.54 -4.12
C LEU A 225 12.48 4.01 -3.28
N GLY A 226 12.20 3.26 -2.21
CA GLY A 226 11.09 3.52 -1.32
C GLY A 226 11.55 3.50 0.13
N LEU A 227 12.05 4.64 0.62
CA LEU A 227 12.33 4.83 2.03
C LEU A 227 11.06 5.30 2.76
N GLY A 228 10.68 4.56 3.79
CA GLY A 228 9.52 4.85 4.62
C GLY A 228 9.82 4.84 6.10
N ILE A 229 8.76 4.62 6.87
CA ILE A 229 8.79 4.59 8.33
C ILE A 229 8.14 3.31 8.86
N THR A 230 8.45 2.97 10.10
CA THR A 230 7.68 2.07 10.97
C THR A 230 7.65 2.66 12.38
N GLY A 231 6.70 2.24 13.22
CA GLY A 231 6.67 2.64 14.62
C GLY A 231 6.05 4.01 14.88
N LEU A 232 5.26 4.56 13.94
CA LEU A 232 4.64 5.88 14.10
C LEU A 232 3.76 5.96 15.36
N ALA A 233 2.87 4.98 15.56
CA ALA A 233 1.95 4.99 16.68
C ALA A 233 2.66 4.81 18.02
N ASP A 234 3.71 3.98 18.07
CA ASP A 234 4.56 3.86 19.24
C ASP A 234 5.29 5.18 19.54
N ALA A 235 5.83 5.86 18.53
CA ALA A 235 6.50 7.15 18.72
C ALA A 235 5.54 8.21 19.25
N LEU A 236 4.33 8.31 18.69
CA LEU A 236 3.29 9.23 19.18
C LEU A 236 2.90 8.92 20.62
N ALA A 237 2.67 7.64 20.96
CA ALA A 237 2.36 7.23 22.33
C ALA A 237 3.49 7.55 23.31
N GLN A 238 4.75 7.32 22.93
CA GLN A 238 5.93 7.68 23.71
C GLN A 238 6.04 9.19 23.95
N LEU A 239 5.51 10.01 23.06
CA LEU A 239 5.40 11.48 23.20
C LEU A 239 4.12 11.90 23.94
N LYS A 240 3.33 10.95 24.44
CA LYS A 240 2.04 11.16 25.10
C LYS A 240 0.98 11.80 24.17
N ILE A 241 1.09 11.58 22.87
CA ILE A 241 0.18 12.07 21.83
C ILE A 241 -0.73 10.92 21.38
N ARG A 242 -2.04 11.13 21.45
CA ARG A 242 -3.02 10.13 20.98
C ARG A 242 -3.09 10.13 19.46
N TYR A 243 -2.89 8.96 18.84
CA TYR A 243 -3.04 8.76 17.40
C TYR A 243 -4.39 9.27 16.88
N GLY A 244 -4.38 9.90 15.69
CA GLY A 244 -5.58 10.42 15.04
C GLY A 244 -6.10 11.77 15.57
N THR A 245 -5.47 12.35 16.58
CA THR A 245 -5.78 13.72 17.01
C THR A 245 -5.13 14.75 16.07
N GLU A 246 -5.59 16.00 16.10
CA GLU A 246 -4.96 17.10 15.33
C GLU A 246 -3.48 17.25 15.68
N GLN A 247 -3.11 17.08 16.94
CA GLN A 247 -1.72 17.07 17.38
C GLN A 247 -0.92 15.92 16.75
N ALA A 248 -1.51 14.72 16.64
CA ALA A 248 -0.87 13.59 15.97
C ALA A 248 -0.70 13.81 14.47
N VAL A 249 -1.69 14.42 13.82
CA VAL A 249 -1.63 14.82 12.40
C VAL A 249 -0.47 15.79 12.19
N HIS A 250 -0.40 16.87 12.97
CA HIS A 250 0.67 17.86 12.87
C HIS A 250 2.05 17.24 13.14
N MET A 251 2.16 16.38 14.16
CA MET A 251 3.41 15.69 14.47
C MET A 251 3.86 14.76 13.34
N THR A 252 2.89 14.07 12.71
CA THR A 252 3.16 13.21 11.56
C THR A 252 3.67 14.03 10.38
N GLU A 253 3.06 15.18 10.07
CA GLU A 253 3.55 16.07 9.02
C GLU A 253 4.99 16.53 9.28
N LEU A 254 5.35 16.93 10.51
CA LEU A 254 6.71 17.34 10.84
C LEU A 254 7.73 16.21 10.70
N ILE A 255 7.38 15.00 11.15
CA ILE A 255 8.22 13.80 11.01
C ILE A 255 8.43 13.48 9.53
N MET A 256 7.36 13.46 8.75
CA MET A 256 7.42 13.10 7.34
C MET A 256 8.11 14.16 6.49
N ALA A 257 7.93 15.45 6.79
CA ALA A 257 8.70 16.55 6.19
C ALA A 257 10.20 16.38 6.44
N THR A 258 10.59 16.07 7.68
CA THR A 258 12.00 15.84 8.04
C THR A 258 12.59 14.66 7.27
N LEU A 259 11.84 13.56 7.14
CA LEU A 259 12.25 12.41 6.34
C LEU A 259 12.43 12.79 4.87
N ALA A 260 11.44 13.51 4.30
CA ALA A 260 11.41 13.85 2.88
C ALA A 260 12.53 14.81 2.49
N THR A 261 12.72 15.89 3.25
CA THR A 261 13.81 16.85 3.02
C THR A 261 15.16 16.16 3.09
N ALA A 262 15.41 15.34 4.12
CA ALA A 262 16.68 14.63 4.24
C ALA A 262 16.93 13.61 3.12
N ALA A 263 15.88 12.95 2.64
CA ALA A 263 15.99 12.00 1.53
C ALA A 263 16.37 12.70 0.21
N TYR A 264 15.70 13.80 -0.13
CA TYR A 264 16.01 14.59 -1.32
C TYR A 264 17.40 15.23 -1.22
N GLU A 265 17.77 15.74 -0.04
CA GLU A 265 19.11 16.32 0.19
C GLU A 265 20.21 15.28 -0.07
N GLU A 266 20.05 14.04 0.42
CA GLU A 266 21.01 12.98 0.15
C GLU A 266 21.02 12.57 -1.32
N SER A 267 19.88 12.48 -1.99
CA SER A 267 19.85 12.10 -3.40
C SER A 267 20.51 13.14 -4.31
N ILE A 268 20.35 14.43 -4.01
CA ILE A 268 21.10 15.52 -4.66
C ILE A 268 22.60 15.39 -4.35
N TYR A 269 22.97 15.11 -3.10
CA TYR A 269 24.35 14.87 -2.72
C TYR A 269 24.98 13.68 -3.47
N LEU A 270 24.22 12.59 -3.64
CA LEU A 270 24.68 11.43 -4.39
C LEU A 270 24.84 11.76 -5.88
N ALA A 271 23.99 12.61 -6.46
CA ALA A 271 24.10 13.02 -7.86
C ALA A 271 25.42 13.77 -8.14
N GLU A 272 25.88 14.61 -7.22
CA GLU A 272 27.18 15.30 -7.33
C GLU A 272 28.35 14.32 -7.48
N HIS A 273 28.30 13.17 -6.81
CA HIS A 273 29.41 12.22 -6.75
C HIS A 273 29.24 11.00 -7.67
N ARG A 274 28.01 10.71 -8.09
CA ARG A 274 27.65 9.49 -8.83
C ARG A 274 26.87 9.76 -10.11
N HIS A 275 26.61 11.03 -10.42
CA HIS A 275 25.75 11.52 -11.48
C HIS A 275 24.26 11.29 -11.21
N PRO A 276 23.36 12.11 -11.79
CA PRO A 276 21.92 11.89 -11.69
C PRO A 276 21.49 10.55 -12.34
N PHE A 277 20.25 10.13 -12.09
CA PHE A 277 19.70 8.97 -12.81
C PHE A 277 19.66 9.22 -14.32
N LYS A 278 19.68 8.16 -15.12
CA LYS A 278 19.95 8.25 -16.56
C LYS A 278 18.89 9.01 -17.36
N LEU A 279 17.61 8.89 -16.97
CA LEU A 279 16.50 9.60 -17.62
C LEU A 279 16.24 11.00 -17.02
N TYR A 280 17.08 11.48 -16.13
CA TYR A 280 16.89 12.78 -15.50
C TYR A 280 16.93 13.90 -16.55
N ASN A 281 15.79 14.57 -16.72
CA ASN A 281 15.72 15.88 -17.38
C ASN A 281 15.40 16.93 -16.33
N ARG A 282 16.26 17.95 -16.19
CA ARG A 282 16.10 19.00 -15.18
C ARG A 282 14.78 19.76 -15.29
N GLY A 283 14.44 20.21 -16.52
CA GLY A 283 13.24 21.02 -16.74
C GLY A 283 12.00 20.22 -16.39
N ASP A 284 11.88 19.04 -17.01
CA ASP A 284 10.73 18.17 -16.82
C ASP A 284 10.61 17.69 -15.37
N PHE A 285 11.72 17.31 -14.72
CA PHE A 285 11.69 16.85 -13.33
C PHE A 285 11.27 17.96 -12.37
N LEU A 286 11.77 19.19 -12.52
CA LEU A 286 11.38 20.32 -11.68
C LEU A 286 9.91 20.70 -11.87
N GLU A 287 9.38 20.58 -13.10
CA GLU A 287 7.96 20.78 -13.39
C GLU A 287 7.06 19.67 -12.81
N CYS A 288 7.57 18.44 -12.77
CA CYS A 288 6.82 17.27 -12.29
C CYS A 288 6.94 17.00 -10.80
N MET A 289 7.95 17.56 -10.12
CA MET A 289 8.20 17.29 -8.71
C MET A 289 7.01 17.72 -7.86
N SER A 290 6.38 16.76 -7.19
CA SER A 290 5.15 17.00 -6.42
C SER A 290 5.39 17.51 -5.01
N LEU A 291 6.58 17.23 -4.45
CA LEU A 291 6.92 17.60 -3.08
C LEU A 291 7.62 18.96 -3.01
N ASN A 292 7.10 19.84 -2.17
CA ASN A 292 7.75 21.13 -1.87
C ASN A 292 8.75 20.97 -0.71
N VAL A 293 9.89 20.32 -0.99
CA VAL A 293 10.92 19.98 0.02
C VAL A 293 12.25 20.72 -0.18
N LEU A 294 12.42 21.45 -1.29
CA LEU A 294 13.69 22.05 -1.67
C LEU A 294 13.83 23.46 -1.07
N ASP A 295 14.75 23.62 -0.13
CA ASP A 295 15.22 24.96 0.26
C ASP A 295 16.12 25.60 -0.81
N GLU A 296 16.47 26.88 -0.65
CA GLU A 296 17.28 27.63 -1.61
C GLU A 296 18.62 26.94 -1.92
N HIS A 297 19.26 26.35 -0.91
CA HIS A 297 20.53 25.66 -1.08
C HIS A 297 20.37 24.33 -1.84
N MET A 298 19.32 23.57 -1.56
CA MET A 298 18.97 22.35 -2.30
C MET A 298 18.60 22.66 -3.75
N GLN A 299 17.89 23.76 -4.02
CA GLN A 299 17.57 24.20 -5.37
C GLN A 299 18.83 24.53 -6.17
N LEU A 300 19.78 25.27 -5.58
CA LEU A 300 21.08 25.56 -6.21
C LEU A 300 21.83 24.27 -6.52
N ARG A 301 21.94 23.34 -5.56
CA ARG A 301 22.66 22.08 -5.78
C ARG A 301 21.96 21.15 -6.79
N LEU A 302 20.63 21.11 -6.80
CA LEU A 302 19.89 20.37 -7.82
C LEU A 302 20.12 20.98 -9.21
N ASN A 303 20.19 22.32 -9.31
CA ASN A 303 20.54 23.01 -10.54
C ASN A 303 21.98 22.75 -11.01
N ASP A 304 22.93 22.50 -10.11
CA ASP A 304 24.30 22.21 -10.50
C ASP A 304 24.51 20.72 -10.82
N TYR A 305 23.94 19.82 -10.01
CA TYR A 305 24.29 18.40 -9.99
C TYR A 305 23.15 17.44 -10.37
N GLY A 306 21.90 17.90 -10.34
CA GLY A 306 20.71 17.05 -10.52
C GLY A 306 20.37 16.21 -9.29
N ILE A 307 19.64 15.10 -9.51
CA ILE A 307 19.20 14.17 -8.45
C ILE A 307 19.48 12.72 -8.84
N ARG A 308 19.89 11.89 -7.87
CA ARG A 308 20.33 10.52 -8.12
C ARG A 308 19.17 9.54 -8.35
N ASN A 309 18.00 9.81 -7.81
CA ASN A 309 16.87 8.88 -7.76
C ASN A 309 15.59 9.55 -8.27
N GLY A 310 14.81 8.85 -9.10
CA GLY A 310 13.57 9.40 -9.66
C GLY A 310 12.41 9.45 -8.65
N THR A 311 12.37 8.47 -7.73
CA THR A 311 11.45 8.44 -6.58
C THR A 311 12.21 7.95 -5.35
N LEU A 312 11.81 8.40 -4.15
CA LEU A 312 12.57 8.20 -2.93
C LEU A 312 11.76 7.67 -1.75
N LEU A 313 10.46 7.93 -1.68
CA LEU A 313 9.69 7.82 -0.45
C LEU A 313 8.45 7.00 -0.65
N THR A 314 8.12 6.17 0.33
CA THR A 314 6.90 5.37 0.38
C THR A 314 6.60 4.98 1.82
N ILE A 315 5.39 4.51 2.13
CA ILE A 315 5.16 3.81 3.40
C ILE A 315 4.59 2.43 3.13
N ALA A 316 5.44 1.42 3.31
CA ALA A 316 5.08 0.03 3.18
C ALA A 316 4.39 -0.51 4.45
N PRO A 317 3.68 -1.65 4.37
CA PRO A 317 3.06 -2.27 5.55
C PRO A 317 4.04 -2.67 6.66
N THR A 318 5.29 -2.99 6.33
CA THR A 318 6.34 -3.46 7.28
C THR A 318 5.95 -4.67 8.14
N GLY A 319 4.97 -5.48 7.72
CA GLY A 319 4.34 -6.50 8.58
C GLY A 319 5.27 -7.56 9.19
N THR A 320 6.35 -7.95 8.51
CA THR A 320 7.37 -8.87 9.07
C THR A 320 8.47 -8.11 9.80
N THR A 321 8.94 -6.99 9.25
CA THR A 321 10.06 -6.23 9.82
C THR A 321 9.67 -5.56 11.14
N SER A 322 8.43 -5.10 11.30
CA SER A 322 7.93 -4.52 12.54
C SER A 322 7.93 -5.53 13.70
N ILE A 323 7.62 -6.80 13.40
CA ILE A 323 7.74 -7.92 14.35
C ILE A 323 9.20 -8.13 14.76
N TYR A 324 10.09 -8.18 13.77
CA TYR A 324 11.52 -8.36 14.01
C TYR A 324 12.10 -7.25 14.91
N TYR A 325 11.61 -6.02 14.80
CA TYR A 325 12.02 -4.89 15.64
C TYR A 325 11.32 -4.83 17.02
N GLY A 326 10.80 -5.97 17.50
CA GLY A 326 10.18 -6.06 18.82
C GLY A 326 8.68 -5.79 18.82
N ASN A 327 7.99 -6.11 17.71
CA ASN A 327 6.55 -5.91 17.55
C ASN A 327 6.15 -4.43 17.73
N VAL A 328 6.90 -3.53 17.06
CA VAL A 328 6.55 -2.12 16.93
C VAL A 328 5.33 -1.97 16.01
N SER A 329 4.64 -0.83 16.09
CA SER A 329 3.54 -0.51 15.18
C SER A 329 4.05 -0.52 13.73
N SER A 330 3.25 -1.12 12.85
CA SER A 330 3.63 -1.38 11.46
C SER A 330 3.43 -0.14 10.60
N GLY A 331 4.47 0.35 9.94
CA GLY A 331 4.35 1.48 9.01
C GLY A 331 3.82 2.73 9.71
N LEU A 332 2.78 3.34 9.11
CA LEU A 332 1.98 4.40 9.72
C LEU A 332 0.75 3.92 10.50
N GLU A 333 0.52 2.61 10.61
CA GLU A 333 -0.67 2.05 11.26
C GLU A 333 -0.70 2.38 12.76
N PRO A 334 -1.90 2.55 13.37
CA PRO A 334 -2.00 2.51 14.82
C PRO A 334 -1.57 1.14 15.37
N VAL A 335 -1.31 1.08 16.67
CA VAL A 335 -1.13 -0.22 17.35
C VAL A 335 -2.42 -1.02 17.16
N PHE A 336 -2.33 -2.22 16.57
CA PHE A 336 -3.52 -3.07 16.37
C PHE A 336 -4.13 -3.45 17.73
N ASP A 337 -3.32 -4.08 18.58
CA ASP A 337 -3.60 -4.42 19.97
C ASP A 337 -2.26 -4.47 20.72
N HIS A 338 -2.25 -4.12 22.01
CA HIS A 338 -1.07 -4.20 22.86
C HIS A 338 -0.68 -5.64 23.20
N LYS A 339 -1.64 -6.57 23.14
CA LYS A 339 -1.45 -8.00 23.41
C LYS A 339 -2.13 -8.85 22.35
N VAL A 340 -1.34 -9.51 21.51
CA VAL A 340 -1.82 -10.33 20.39
C VAL A 340 -1.43 -11.79 20.55
N ASN A 341 -2.31 -12.70 20.11
CA ASN A 341 -1.97 -14.11 19.96
C ASN A 341 -1.39 -14.33 18.55
N ARG A 342 -0.16 -14.86 18.47
CA ARG A 342 0.50 -15.18 17.21
C ARG A 342 0.65 -16.68 17.06
N GLN A 343 0.23 -17.21 15.91
CA GLN A 343 0.45 -18.59 15.53
C GLN A 343 1.75 -18.67 14.73
N VAL A 344 2.70 -19.48 15.21
CA VAL A 344 4.02 -19.66 14.59
C VAL A 344 4.14 -21.08 14.10
N LEU A 345 4.35 -21.23 12.79
CA LEU A 345 4.67 -22.51 12.16
C LEU A 345 6.02 -22.99 12.69
N GLN A 346 6.03 -24.20 13.23
CA GLN A 346 7.21 -24.88 13.74
C GLN A 346 7.89 -25.65 12.62
N ALA A 347 9.16 -26.02 12.83
CA ALA A 347 9.94 -26.79 11.85
C ALA A 347 9.33 -28.16 11.51
N ASP A 348 8.55 -28.74 12.42
CA ASP A 348 7.83 -30.01 12.25
C ASP A 348 6.47 -29.86 11.53
N GLY A 349 6.14 -28.66 11.04
CA GLY A 349 4.86 -28.36 10.40
C GLY A 349 3.70 -28.12 11.37
N SER A 350 3.89 -28.32 12.68
CA SER A 350 2.89 -27.96 13.68
C SER A 350 2.82 -26.44 13.88
N THR A 351 1.77 -25.95 14.52
CA THR A 351 1.67 -24.53 14.88
C THR A 351 1.61 -24.35 16.38
N LYS A 352 2.41 -23.44 16.93
CA LYS A 352 2.32 -23.03 18.34
C LYS A 352 1.80 -21.60 18.46
N ARG A 353 0.99 -21.36 19.49
CA ARG A 353 0.51 -20.00 19.83
C ARG A 353 1.42 -19.36 20.86
N TYR A 354 1.83 -18.13 20.59
CA TYR A 354 2.60 -17.29 21.49
C TYR A 354 1.84 -16.00 21.75
N VAL A 355 1.84 -15.55 23.01
CA VAL A 355 1.38 -14.20 23.35
C VAL A 355 2.53 -13.26 23.04
N ALA A 356 2.29 -12.29 22.17
CA ALA A 356 3.23 -11.21 21.86
C ALA A 356 2.68 -9.88 22.35
N TYR A 357 3.56 -9.08 22.93
CA TYR A 357 3.26 -7.74 23.43
C TYR A 357 3.84 -6.69 22.49
N GLY A 358 3.18 -5.54 22.36
CA GLY A 358 3.68 -4.41 21.59
C GLY A 358 4.93 -3.78 22.21
N TYR A 359 5.80 -3.21 21.38
CA TYR A 359 7.00 -2.51 21.86
C TYR A 359 6.67 -1.39 22.86
N GLY A 360 5.78 -0.46 22.49
CA GLY A 360 5.39 0.65 23.36
C GLY A 360 4.75 0.18 24.68
N TYR A 361 4.00 -0.91 24.65
CA TYR A 361 3.40 -1.52 25.84
C TYR A 361 4.47 -2.02 26.82
N ASN A 362 5.45 -2.78 26.33
CA ASN A 362 6.56 -3.27 27.15
C ASN A 362 7.40 -2.11 27.73
N LEU A 363 7.72 -1.13 26.87
CA LEU A 363 8.51 0.03 27.27
C LEU A 363 7.81 0.86 28.36
N TYR A 364 6.50 1.08 28.23
CA TYR A 364 5.72 1.82 29.22
C TYR A 364 5.77 1.17 30.60
N HIS A 365 5.54 -0.15 30.66
CA HIS A 365 5.59 -0.91 31.91
C HIS A 365 6.99 -0.92 32.54
N GLN A 366 8.03 -1.06 31.71
CA GLN A 366 9.41 -0.97 32.17
C GLN A 366 9.71 0.40 32.82
N ILE A 367 9.28 1.49 32.19
CA ILE A 367 9.50 2.86 32.72
C ILE A 367 8.69 3.12 33.99
N LYS A 368 7.49 2.56 34.10
CA LYS A 368 6.66 2.64 35.30
C LYS A 368 7.08 1.67 36.40
N ASN A 369 8.08 0.83 36.16
CA ASN A 369 8.50 -0.24 37.06
C ASN A 369 7.32 -1.12 37.51
N ALA A 370 6.48 -1.51 36.55
CA ALA A 370 5.26 -2.27 36.77
C ALA A 370 5.27 -3.60 35.99
N GLU A 371 4.66 -4.64 36.55
CA GLU A 371 4.43 -5.90 35.84
C GLU A 371 3.44 -5.70 34.68
N LEU A 372 3.62 -6.44 33.57
CA LEU A 372 2.76 -6.34 32.40
C LEU A 372 1.28 -6.59 32.76
N GLY A 373 0.43 -5.60 32.48
CA GLY A 373 -1.01 -5.69 32.73
C GLY A 373 -1.44 -5.33 34.15
N SER A 374 -0.51 -4.93 35.02
CA SER A 374 -0.82 -4.51 36.39
C SER A 374 -1.27 -3.05 36.51
N ILE A 375 -1.11 -2.25 35.44
CA ILE A 375 -1.46 -0.83 35.42
C ILE A 375 -2.41 -0.49 34.27
N GLU A 376 -3.25 0.53 34.49
CA GLU A 376 -4.10 1.09 33.44
C GLU A 376 -3.25 1.87 32.43
N LEU A 377 -3.55 1.66 31.14
CA LEU A 377 -2.88 2.39 30.08
C LEU A 377 -3.48 3.79 29.91
N PRO A 378 -2.64 4.81 29.75
CA PRO A 378 -3.11 6.18 29.54
C PRO A 378 -3.76 6.35 28.17
N GLY A 379 -4.65 7.34 28.03
CA GLY A 379 -5.48 7.56 26.84
C GLY A 379 -4.76 7.88 25.53
N TYR A 380 -3.43 8.04 25.54
CA TYR A 380 -2.61 8.16 24.33
C TYR A 380 -2.11 6.80 23.79
N MET A 381 -2.18 5.73 24.59
CA MET A 381 -1.83 4.37 24.18
C MET A 381 -3.04 3.64 23.60
N VAL A 382 -3.60 4.20 22.54
CA VAL A 382 -4.81 3.67 21.88
C VAL A 382 -4.50 2.53 20.92
N THR A 383 -5.49 1.65 20.75
CA THR A 383 -5.49 0.55 19.78
C THR A 383 -6.37 0.88 18.56
N SER A 384 -6.24 0.12 17.48
CA SER A 384 -6.93 0.43 16.22
C SER A 384 -8.46 0.49 16.33
N ASN A 385 -9.06 -0.29 17.23
CA ASN A 385 -10.52 -0.26 17.48
C ASN A 385 -11.00 1.03 18.17
N GLN A 386 -10.10 1.86 18.70
CA GLN A 386 -10.41 3.15 19.30
C GLN A 386 -10.18 4.32 18.33
N ILE A 387 -9.81 4.04 17.08
CA ILE A 387 -9.55 5.05 16.04
C ILE A 387 -10.75 5.11 15.10
N THR A 388 -11.26 6.31 14.86
CA THR A 388 -12.37 6.48 13.92
C THR A 388 -11.88 6.40 12.46
N VAL A 389 -12.78 6.06 11.54
CA VAL A 389 -12.50 6.07 10.09
C VAL A 389 -11.90 7.39 9.63
N LYS A 390 -12.49 8.52 10.06
CA LYS A 390 -11.97 9.87 9.76
C LYS A 390 -10.55 10.05 10.27
N GLN A 391 -10.25 9.60 11.48
CA GLN A 391 -8.90 9.70 12.05
C GLN A 391 -7.88 8.88 11.27
N HIS A 392 -8.25 7.71 10.77
CA HIS A 392 -7.40 6.92 9.89
C HIS A 392 -7.08 7.66 8.58
N VAL A 393 -8.10 8.23 7.92
CA VAL A 393 -7.92 8.99 6.67
C VAL A 393 -7.02 10.20 6.89
N LEU A 394 -7.22 10.98 7.96
CA LEU A 394 -6.41 12.16 8.24
C LEU A 394 -4.94 11.82 8.46
N MET A 395 -4.64 10.72 9.15
CA MET A 395 -3.26 10.26 9.35
C MET A 395 -2.61 9.78 8.05
N GLN A 396 -3.38 9.13 7.17
CA GLN A 396 -2.93 8.78 5.82
C GLN A 396 -2.61 10.03 5.00
N ALA A 397 -3.52 10.99 4.97
CA ALA A 397 -3.35 12.24 4.23
C ALA A 397 -2.14 13.05 4.74
N ALA A 398 -1.99 13.14 6.07
CA ALA A 398 -0.84 13.80 6.71
C ALA A 398 0.50 13.22 6.24
N ALA A 399 0.58 11.90 6.12
CA ALA A 399 1.79 11.24 5.61
C ALA A 399 1.95 11.39 4.09
N GLN A 400 0.88 11.21 3.32
CA GLN A 400 0.89 11.23 1.86
C GLN A 400 1.41 12.55 1.28
N LYS A 401 1.19 13.67 1.96
CA LYS A 401 1.72 15.01 1.58
C LYS A 401 3.24 15.05 1.40
N TRP A 402 3.96 14.10 1.97
CA TRP A 402 5.44 14.06 2.01
C TRP A 402 5.99 12.78 1.40
N ILE A 403 5.20 12.09 0.59
CA ILE A 403 5.56 10.84 -0.10
C ILE A 403 5.39 11.06 -1.60
N ASP A 404 6.45 10.78 -2.37
CA ASP A 404 6.48 10.96 -3.83
C ASP A 404 6.02 9.70 -4.62
N THR A 405 5.76 8.61 -3.90
CA THR A 405 5.00 7.44 -4.39
C THR A 405 3.68 7.33 -3.63
N SER A 406 3.32 6.18 -3.07
CA SER A 406 2.06 5.97 -2.35
C SER A 406 2.30 5.43 -0.92
N VAL A 407 1.20 5.31 -0.19
CA VAL A 407 1.15 4.88 1.20
C VAL A 407 0.24 3.65 1.32
N SER A 408 0.75 2.57 1.93
CA SER A 408 -0.09 1.45 2.33
C SER A 408 -0.79 1.76 3.65
N LYS A 409 -2.11 1.90 3.61
CA LYS A 409 -2.94 2.16 4.79
C LYS A 409 -4.22 1.33 4.76
N THR A 410 -4.48 0.62 5.84
CA THR A 410 -5.76 -0.03 6.11
C THR A 410 -6.64 0.86 6.98
N ILE A 411 -7.78 1.31 6.48
CA ILE A 411 -8.78 2.00 7.29
C ILE A 411 -9.62 0.92 7.99
N ASN A 412 -9.32 0.67 9.27
CA ASN A 412 -10.08 -0.31 10.05
C ASN A 412 -11.44 0.27 10.41
N CYS A 413 -12.49 -0.45 10.03
CA CYS A 413 -13.87 -0.07 10.26
C CYS A 413 -14.47 -0.96 11.36
N PRO A 414 -15.27 -0.39 12.29
CA PRO A 414 -16.08 -1.18 13.20
C PRO A 414 -17.00 -2.14 12.45
N GLU A 415 -17.26 -3.32 13.01
CA GLU A 415 -18.18 -4.29 12.41
C GLU A 415 -19.59 -3.70 12.20
N ASN A 416 -20.04 -2.84 13.11
CA ASN A 416 -21.35 -2.20 13.07
C ASN A 416 -21.37 -0.85 12.31
N ILE A 417 -20.31 -0.50 11.57
CA ILE A 417 -20.31 0.71 10.73
C ILE A 417 -21.46 0.63 9.71
N SER A 418 -22.12 1.76 9.41
CA SER A 418 -23.09 1.80 8.31
C SER A 418 -22.38 1.73 6.96
N ARG A 419 -23.12 1.32 5.93
CA ARG A 419 -22.59 1.30 4.56
C ARG A 419 -22.22 2.72 4.10
N GLU A 420 -23.04 3.70 4.46
CA GLU A 420 -22.87 5.11 4.11
C GLU A 420 -21.63 5.72 4.78
N ASP A 421 -21.37 5.40 6.04
CA ASP A 421 -20.18 5.87 6.77
C ASP A 421 -18.90 5.23 6.20
N LEU A 422 -18.96 3.95 5.81
CA LEU A 422 -17.83 3.30 5.12
C LEU A 422 -17.55 3.97 3.78
N ALA A 423 -18.58 4.24 2.98
CA ALA A 423 -18.43 4.92 1.69
C ALA A 423 -17.85 6.34 1.86
N THR A 424 -18.18 7.01 2.98
CA THR A 424 -17.62 8.33 3.31
C THR A 424 -16.09 8.29 3.53
N ALA A 425 -15.51 7.14 3.92
CA ALA A 425 -14.05 6.99 4.02
C ALA A 425 -13.37 7.25 2.67
N TYR A 426 -13.96 6.75 1.58
CA TYR A 426 -13.42 6.85 0.24
C TYR A 426 -13.54 8.27 -0.34
N THR A 427 -14.70 8.89 -0.18
CA THR A 427 -14.89 10.28 -0.63
C THR A 427 -14.06 11.25 0.21
N HIS A 428 -13.89 10.98 1.50
CA HIS A 428 -13.00 11.75 2.37
C HIS A 428 -11.54 11.59 1.95
N ALA A 429 -11.05 10.36 1.73
CA ALA A 429 -9.70 10.10 1.25
C ALA A 429 -9.42 10.80 -0.09
N TYR A 430 -10.38 10.78 -1.03
CA TYR A 430 -10.28 11.51 -2.28
C TYR A 430 -10.13 13.04 -2.05
N SER A 431 -10.96 13.61 -1.17
CA SER A 431 -10.94 15.05 -0.88
C SER A 431 -9.68 15.52 -0.15
N GLU A 432 -9.04 14.63 0.63
CA GLU A 432 -7.81 14.91 1.38
C GLU A 432 -6.54 14.70 0.54
N GLY A 433 -6.68 14.33 -0.75
CA GLY A 433 -5.53 14.16 -1.64
C GLY A 433 -4.83 12.80 -1.51
N CYS A 434 -5.43 11.80 -0.88
CA CYS A 434 -4.86 10.45 -0.86
C CYS A 434 -4.78 9.86 -2.28
N MET A 435 -3.81 8.97 -2.51
CA MET A 435 -3.65 8.27 -3.80
C MET A 435 -4.49 6.98 -3.91
N GLY A 436 -5.02 6.50 -2.80
CA GLY A 436 -5.90 5.34 -2.77
C GLY A 436 -6.55 5.18 -1.40
N CYS A 437 -7.48 4.23 -1.31
CA CYS A 437 -8.24 3.95 -0.11
C CYS A 437 -8.54 2.44 -0.02
N THR A 438 -8.22 1.84 1.13
CA THR A 438 -8.55 0.45 1.44
C THR A 438 -9.17 0.41 2.83
N THR A 439 -10.43 -0.03 2.90
CA THR A 439 -11.09 -0.29 4.19
C THR A 439 -11.04 -1.78 4.52
N TYR A 440 -10.93 -2.09 5.81
CA TYR A 440 -11.14 -3.43 6.33
C TYR A 440 -12.27 -3.40 7.34
N ARG A 441 -13.33 -4.17 7.08
CA ARG A 441 -14.44 -4.38 8.00
C ARG A 441 -14.49 -5.87 8.33
N PRO A 442 -14.42 -6.26 9.63
CA PRO A 442 -14.66 -7.65 10.03
C PRO A 442 -16.01 -8.13 9.50
N SER A 443 -16.04 -9.32 8.89
CA SER A 443 -17.27 -9.95 8.39
C SER A 443 -17.13 -11.47 8.37
N ASP A 444 -18.27 -12.16 8.40
CA ASP A 444 -18.37 -13.63 8.31
C ASP A 444 -17.69 -14.20 7.05
N VAL A 445 -17.54 -13.39 6.01
CA VAL A 445 -16.95 -13.79 4.72
C VAL A 445 -15.42 -13.76 4.75
N ARG A 446 -14.81 -12.78 5.44
CA ARG A 446 -13.35 -12.54 5.42
C ARG A 446 -12.63 -13.04 6.67
N GLY A 447 -13.34 -13.18 7.80
CA GLY A 447 -12.74 -13.50 9.10
C GLY A 447 -11.82 -12.39 9.63
N ALA A 448 -11.36 -12.52 10.88
CA ALA A 448 -10.41 -11.59 11.50
C ALA A 448 -8.96 -11.89 11.07
N VAL A 449 -8.22 -10.88 10.55
CA VAL A 449 -6.80 -11.04 10.16
C VAL A 449 -5.88 -11.17 11.38
N MET A 450 -6.23 -10.51 12.48
CA MET A 450 -5.57 -10.60 13.78
C MET A 450 -6.64 -10.66 14.87
N THR A 451 -6.44 -11.50 15.88
CA THR A 451 -7.39 -11.67 16.98
C THR A 451 -6.79 -11.11 18.28
N PRO A 452 -7.50 -10.19 18.98
CA PRO A 452 -7.16 -9.77 20.33
C PRO A 452 -6.98 -10.97 21.26
N ALA A 453 -6.06 -10.87 22.24
CA ALA A 453 -5.89 -11.95 23.21
C ALA A 453 -7.08 -12.10 24.18
N SER A 454 -7.95 -11.10 24.28
CA SER A 454 -9.13 -11.06 25.16
C SER A 454 -10.36 -11.76 24.58
N GLU A 455 -10.41 -12.01 23.27
CA GLU A 455 -11.51 -12.76 22.66
C GLU A 455 -11.25 -14.26 22.83
N LYS A 456 -12.18 -14.96 23.51
CA LYS A 456 -12.26 -16.42 23.38
C LYS A 456 -12.59 -16.68 21.92
N SER A 457 -11.69 -17.31 21.17
CA SER A 457 -12.02 -17.77 19.83
C SER A 457 -13.21 -18.72 19.95
N THR A 458 -14.38 -18.31 19.49
CA THR A 458 -15.37 -19.26 18.96
C THR A 458 -14.76 -19.79 17.68
N SER A 459 -13.82 -20.71 17.82
CA SER A 459 -13.30 -21.47 16.70
C SER A 459 -14.39 -22.44 16.27
N GLU A 460 -15.24 -22.01 15.34
CA GLU A 460 -15.33 -22.85 14.17
C GLU A 460 -13.95 -22.81 13.55
N GLU A 461 -13.29 -23.98 13.50
CA GLU A 461 -12.11 -24.14 12.69
C GLU A 461 -12.42 -23.53 11.32
N PRO A 462 -11.55 -22.68 10.74
CA PRO A 462 -11.65 -22.46 9.31
C PRO A 462 -11.70 -23.86 8.69
N PRO A 463 -12.63 -24.14 7.75
CA PRO A 463 -12.70 -25.47 7.17
C PRO A 463 -11.28 -25.84 6.80
N SER A 464 -10.79 -26.92 7.42
CA SER A 464 -9.58 -27.59 6.97
C SER A 464 -9.68 -27.59 5.46
N PRO A 465 -8.71 -27.07 4.70
CA PRO A 465 -8.75 -27.21 3.25
C PRO A 465 -9.02 -28.68 3.02
N GLU A 466 -10.23 -29.02 2.55
CA GLU A 466 -10.63 -30.42 2.41
C GLU A 466 -9.48 -31.09 1.70
N GLY A 467 -8.89 -32.07 2.38
CA GLY A 467 -7.55 -32.54 2.12
C GLY A 467 -7.37 -32.86 0.65
N ARG A 468 -6.76 -31.93 -0.09
CA ARG A 468 -5.72 -32.35 -1.01
C ARG A 468 -4.49 -32.49 -0.13
N GLU A 469 -4.33 -33.68 0.45
CA GLU A 469 -2.97 -34.20 0.59
C GLU A 469 -2.38 -34.07 -0.80
N LEU A 470 -1.57 -33.02 -1.00
CA LEU A 470 -0.67 -32.97 -2.14
C LEU A 470 0.32 -34.09 -1.86
N PHE A 471 -0.04 -35.29 -2.31
CA PHE A 471 0.96 -36.30 -2.61
C PHE A 471 1.88 -35.62 -3.61
N ILE A 472 3.04 -35.17 -3.12
CA ILE A 472 4.15 -34.73 -3.95
C ILE A 472 4.90 -36.03 -4.24
N PRO A 473 4.61 -36.73 -5.35
CA PRO A 473 5.45 -37.87 -5.72
C PRO A 473 6.88 -37.37 -5.81
N THR A 474 7.82 -38.11 -5.22
CA THR A 474 9.24 -37.96 -5.51
C THR A 474 9.40 -38.07 -7.02
N ARG A 475 9.64 -36.93 -7.69
CA ARG A 475 9.82 -36.92 -9.14
C ARG A 475 11.08 -37.72 -9.47
N PRO A 476 11.01 -38.68 -10.39
CA PRO A 476 12.21 -39.37 -10.85
C PRO A 476 13.17 -38.34 -11.46
N SER A 477 14.48 -38.57 -11.28
CA SER A 477 15.54 -37.68 -11.77
C SER A 477 15.56 -37.54 -13.30
N VAL A 478 14.90 -38.45 -14.01
CA VAL A 478 14.73 -38.45 -15.47
C VAL A 478 13.30 -38.89 -15.76
N MET A 479 12.61 -38.16 -16.63
CA MET A 479 11.33 -38.59 -17.21
C MET A 479 11.57 -38.95 -18.68
N GLU A 480 11.28 -40.21 -19.03
CA GLU A 480 11.20 -40.64 -20.42
C GLU A 480 9.73 -40.68 -20.83
N GLY A 481 9.42 -40.04 -21.97
CA GLY A 481 8.09 -40.03 -22.54
C GLY A 481 8.14 -39.75 -24.03
N CYS A 482 7.28 -40.42 -24.80
CA CYS A 482 7.06 -40.17 -26.22
C CYS A 482 5.67 -39.53 -26.37
N THR A 483 5.58 -38.42 -27.08
CA THR A 483 4.29 -37.85 -27.51
C THR A 483 3.69 -38.70 -28.63
N TYR A 484 2.43 -39.12 -28.47
CA TYR A 484 1.62 -39.73 -29.54
C TYR A 484 0.90 -38.65 -30.34
#